data_AF-A0AAV2P7C8-F1
#
_entry.id   AF-A0AAV2P7C8-F1
#
_cell.length_a   1.000
_cell.length_b   1.000
_cell.length_c   1.000
_cell.angle_alpha   90.00
_cell.angle_beta   90.00
_cell.angle_gamma   90.00
#
_symmetry.space_group_name_H-M   'P 1'
#
loop_
_entity.id
_entity.type
_entity.pdbx_description
1 polymer ?
#
loop_
_entity_poly.entity_id
_entity_poly.type
_entity_poly.pdbx_seq_one_letter_code
_entity_poly.pdbx_strand_id
1 'polypeptide(L)'
;MKWPVLLAAFAVLCTVAYAEEEEKAARLLVSKQILNKYLVENMDIVIKYTIYNTGNVAASEVEITDNSFHPDHFTHVSGELNARIDNVPPYTNVSHTVVVRPRKFGYFNFTSAEVLYRRFQEAPRLQVAVSSEPGEGLIVAYRDYDKQFSSHVVDWAAFAVMTLPSLLIPFALWYSSKCKYEKLLKNTKKH
;
A
#
# COMPACT_ATOMS: atom_id res chain seq x y z
N MET A 1 31.40 52.89 32.07
CA MET A 1 30.29 52.04 32.56
C MET A 1 29.07 51.96 31.63
N LYS A 2 28.96 52.71 30.52
CA LYS A 2 27.73 52.78 29.69
C LYS A 2 27.69 51.80 28.49
N TRP A 3 28.84 51.35 28.00
CA TRP A 3 28.95 50.38 26.90
C TRP A 3 28.47 48.95 27.18
N PRO A 4 28.73 48.33 28.35
CA PRO A 4 28.21 46.98 28.61
C PRO A 4 26.68 46.98 28.73
N VAL A 5 26.09 48.08 29.20
CA VAL A 5 24.63 48.26 29.30
C VAL A 5 24.00 48.40 27.91
N LEU A 6 24.64 49.13 26.99
CA LEU A 6 24.19 49.26 25.60
C LEU A 6 24.28 47.93 24.83
N LEU A 7 25.35 47.16 25.02
CA LEU A 7 25.49 45.83 24.40
C LEU A 7 24.47 44.84 24.95
N ALA A 8 24.21 44.85 26.26
CA ALA A 8 23.17 44.02 26.87
C ALA A 8 21.77 44.41 26.35
N ALA A 9 21.47 45.70 26.22
CA ALA A 9 20.20 46.18 25.67
C ALA A 9 20.02 45.76 24.20
N PHE A 10 21.07 45.83 23.39
CA PHE A 10 21.04 45.39 22.00
C PHE A 10 20.86 43.86 21.86
N ALA A 11 21.54 43.08 22.70
CA ALA A 11 21.38 41.62 22.74
C ALA A 11 19.94 41.23 23.14
N VAL A 12 19.34 41.90 24.13
CA VAL A 12 17.94 41.68 24.52
C VAL A 12 17.00 42.04 23.36
N LEU A 13 17.22 43.17 22.69
CA LEU A 13 16.41 43.58 21.53
C LEU A 13 16.48 42.55 20.38
N CYS A 14 17.67 42.00 20.11
CA CYS A 14 17.85 40.94 19.12
C CYS A 14 17.14 39.64 19.51
N THR A 15 17.16 39.25 20.80
CA THR A 15 16.43 38.05 21.25
C THR A 15 14.92 38.19 21.16
N VAL A 16 14.38 39.39 21.38
CA VAL A 16 12.94 39.67 21.25
C VAL A 16 12.53 39.73 19.77
N ALA A 17 13.38 40.26 18.89
CA ALA A 17 13.12 40.28 17.45
C ALA A 17 13.15 38.88 16.80
N TYR A 18 13.86 37.92 17.41
CA TYR A 18 13.93 36.52 16.97
C TYR A 18 12.93 35.59 17.69
N ALA A 19 12.09 36.12 18.58
CA ALA A 19 10.94 35.37 19.06
C ALA A 19 9.91 35.31 17.92
N GLU A 20 10.14 34.42 16.96
CA GLU A 20 9.07 33.96 16.07
C GLU A 20 7.98 33.39 16.99
N GLU A 21 6.85 34.09 17.11
CA GLU A 21 5.64 33.47 17.61
C GLU A 21 5.34 32.31 16.64
N GLU A 22 5.67 31.09 17.04
CA GLU A 22 5.27 29.90 16.31
C GLU A 22 3.75 29.95 16.15
N GLU A 23 3.31 30.23 14.92
CA GLU A 23 1.90 30.31 14.58
C GLU A 23 1.26 28.98 14.97
N LYS A 24 0.44 29.01 16.04
CA LYS A 24 -0.22 27.83 16.59
C LYS A 24 -1.27 27.31 15.62
N ALA A 25 -0.85 26.39 14.75
CA ALA A 25 -1.67 25.89 13.69
C ALA A 25 -1.28 24.48 13.28
N ALA A 26 -2.28 23.64 13.06
CA ALA A 26 -2.10 22.37 12.38
C ALA A 26 -1.71 22.59 10.92
N ARG A 27 -0.84 21.71 10.41
CA ARG A 27 -0.40 21.67 9.02
C ARG A 27 -0.40 20.21 8.59
N LEU A 28 -1.26 19.84 7.65
CA LEU A 28 -1.39 18.46 7.21
C LEU A 28 -0.62 18.21 5.92
N LEU A 29 0.18 17.14 5.94
CA LEU A 29 0.74 16.52 4.75
C LEU A 29 -0.06 15.26 4.45
N VAL A 30 -0.54 15.13 3.22
CA VAL A 30 -1.39 14.02 2.82
C VAL A 30 -0.72 13.23 1.71
N SER A 31 -0.60 11.92 1.91
CA SER A 31 -0.02 11.00 0.94
C SER A 31 -1.06 9.96 0.53
N LYS A 32 -1.32 9.85 -0.77
CA LYS A 32 -2.14 8.81 -1.38
C LYS A 32 -1.22 7.83 -2.08
N GLN A 33 -1.36 6.54 -1.74
CA GLN A 33 -0.56 5.46 -2.30
C GLN A 33 -1.44 4.30 -2.72
N ILE A 34 -1.17 3.75 -3.90
CA ILE A 34 -1.77 2.49 -4.36
C ILE A 34 -0.82 1.37 -3.94
N LEU A 35 -1.29 0.44 -3.14
CA LEU A 35 -0.43 -0.60 -2.55
C LEU A 35 -0.21 -1.79 -3.48
N ASN A 36 -1.07 -1.94 -4.50
CA ASN A 36 -0.98 -3.04 -5.45
C ASN A 36 0.14 -2.80 -6.47
N LYS A 37 0.92 -3.85 -6.74
CA LYS A 37 1.91 -3.86 -7.82
C LYS A 37 1.27 -3.97 -9.21
N TYR A 38 0.18 -4.71 -9.32
CA TYR A 38 -0.58 -4.88 -10.56
C TYR A 38 -2.02 -4.46 -10.32
N LEU A 39 -2.55 -3.63 -11.21
CA LEU A 39 -3.96 -3.25 -11.23
C LEU A 39 -4.64 -4.10 -12.28
N VAL A 40 -5.64 -4.87 -11.86
CA VAL A 40 -6.28 -5.86 -12.72
C VAL A 40 -7.78 -5.68 -12.62
N GLU A 41 -8.44 -5.77 -13.77
CA GLU A 41 -9.89 -5.82 -13.88
C GLU A 41 -10.48 -6.88 -12.94
N ASN A 42 -11.56 -6.53 -12.24
CA ASN A 42 -12.26 -7.38 -11.28
C ASN A 42 -11.44 -7.85 -10.05
N MET A 43 -10.25 -7.30 -9.84
CA MET A 43 -9.43 -7.56 -8.64
C MET A 43 -9.36 -6.33 -7.73
N ASP A 44 -9.22 -6.56 -6.43
CA ASP A 44 -9.24 -5.48 -5.43
C ASP A 44 -7.98 -4.61 -5.50
N ILE A 45 -8.19 -3.31 -5.63
CA ILE A 45 -7.18 -2.27 -5.52
C ILE A 45 -7.30 -1.64 -4.14
N VAL A 46 -6.19 -1.65 -3.40
CA VAL A 46 -6.06 -1.08 -2.06
C VAL A 46 -5.36 0.26 -2.16
N ILE A 47 -6.06 1.31 -1.75
CA ILE A 47 -5.53 2.67 -1.68
C ILE A 47 -5.36 3.04 -0.22
N LYS A 48 -4.19 3.58 0.11
CA LYS A 48 -3.85 4.08 1.44
C LYS A 48 -3.70 5.59 1.40
N TYR A 49 -4.48 6.27 2.22
CA TYR A 49 -4.32 7.68 2.55
C TYR A 49 -3.58 7.78 3.88
N THR A 50 -2.48 8.51 3.92
CA THR A 50 -1.73 8.78 5.15
C THR A 50 -1.71 10.28 5.36
N ILE A 51 -2.26 10.72 6.48
CA ILE A 51 -2.26 12.11 6.91
C ILE A 51 -1.25 12.26 8.01
N TYR A 52 -0.33 13.21 7.87
CA TYR A 52 0.67 13.54 8.87
C TYR A 52 0.52 15.00 9.28
N ASN A 53 0.38 15.26 10.57
CA ASN A 53 0.32 16.61 11.10
C ASN A 53 1.73 17.10 11.47
N THR A 54 2.25 18.07 10.73
CA THR A 54 3.54 18.73 11.01
C THR A 54 3.40 19.96 11.89
N GLY A 55 2.17 20.36 12.22
CA GLY A 55 1.89 21.51 13.08
C GLY A 55 2.03 21.20 14.57
N ASN A 56 2.11 22.27 15.36
CA ASN A 56 2.19 22.22 16.82
C ASN A 56 0.81 22.13 17.52
N VAL A 57 -0.29 22.17 16.75
CA VAL A 57 -1.67 22.01 17.23
C VAL A 57 -2.35 20.83 16.53
N ALA A 58 -3.34 20.21 17.18
CA ALA A 58 -4.16 19.17 16.59
C ALA A 58 -5.05 19.72 15.45
N ALA A 59 -5.10 19.01 14.32
CA ALA A 59 -6.10 19.27 13.30
C ALA A 59 -7.41 18.61 13.71
N SER A 60 -8.52 19.35 13.66
CA SER A 60 -9.85 18.82 13.97
C SER A 60 -10.74 18.79 12.74
N GLU A 61 -11.78 17.95 12.79
CA GLU A 61 -12.79 17.80 11.72
C GLU A 61 -12.13 17.54 10.36
N VAL A 62 -11.23 16.56 10.30
CA VAL A 62 -10.50 16.19 9.09
C VAL A 62 -11.41 15.33 8.22
N GLU A 63 -11.77 15.83 7.04
CA GLU A 63 -12.60 15.13 6.06
C GLU A 63 -11.79 14.86 4.80
N ILE A 64 -11.71 13.59 4.41
CA ILE A 64 -11.03 13.12 3.19
C ILE A 64 -12.12 12.85 2.16
N THR A 65 -12.00 13.44 0.97
CA THR A 65 -12.89 13.18 -0.17
C THR A 65 -12.06 12.82 -1.39
N ASP A 66 -12.33 11.66 -1.99
CA ASP A 66 -11.68 11.23 -3.22
C ASP A 66 -12.68 10.96 -4.34
N ASN A 67 -12.66 11.82 -5.36
CA ASN A 67 -13.54 11.77 -6.52
C ASN A 67 -12.98 10.94 -7.70
N SER A 68 -11.81 10.31 -7.55
CA SER A 68 -11.16 9.54 -8.63
C SER A 68 -11.95 8.28 -9.02
N PHE A 69 -12.83 7.78 -8.14
CA PHE A 69 -13.41 6.44 -8.24
C PHE A 69 -14.91 6.47 -8.61
N HIS A 70 -15.21 6.82 -9.86
CA HIS A 70 -16.59 6.87 -10.34
C HIS A 70 -17.26 5.48 -10.37
N PRO A 71 -18.53 5.33 -9.93
CA PRO A 71 -19.23 4.03 -9.84
C PRO A 71 -19.41 3.29 -11.19
N ASP A 72 -19.32 4.00 -12.30
CA ASP A 72 -19.38 3.39 -13.65
C ASP A 72 -18.15 2.55 -13.96
N HIS A 73 -17.01 2.90 -13.38
CA HIS A 73 -15.72 2.27 -13.63
C HIS A 73 -15.22 1.45 -12.44
N PHE A 74 -15.60 1.82 -11.22
CA PHE A 74 -15.16 1.19 -10.00
C PHE A 74 -16.33 0.76 -9.13
N THR A 75 -16.18 -0.38 -8.47
CA THR A 75 -17.05 -0.80 -7.38
C THR A 75 -16.36 -0.51 -6.06
N HIS A 76 -17.09 0.13 -5.17
CA HIS A 76 -16.65 0.25 -3.79
C HIS A 76 -16.77 -1.11 -3.10
N VAL A 77 -15.72 -1.53 -2.38
CA VAL A 77 -15.65 -2.83 -1.69
C VAL A 77 -15.54 -2.65 -0.18
N SER A 78 -14.66 -1.76 0.28
CA SER A 78 -14.42 -1.54 1.72
C SER A 78 -13.82 -0.16 2.02
N GLY A 79 -13.93 0.29 3.27
CA GLY A 79 -13.55 1.63 3.76
C GLY A 79 -14.54 2.72 3.34
N GLU A 80 -14.33 3.97 3.72
CA GLU A 80 -15.12 5.10 3.18
C GLU A 80 -14.31 5.92 2.17
N LEU A 81 -14.88 6.22 1.00
CA LEU A 81 -14.31 7.21 0.06
C LEU A 81 -14.37 8.63 0.60
N ASN A 82 -15.40 8.91 1.42
CA ASN A 82 -15.58 10.15 2.17
C ASN A 82 -15.43 9.84 3.65
N ALA A 83 -14.21 9.92 4.17
CA ALA A 83 -13.89 9.54 5.54
C ALA A 83 -13.76 10.77 6.43
N ARG A 84 -14.30 10.69 7.64
CA ARG A 84 -14.19 11.75 8.65
C ARG A 84 -13.37 11.27 9.83
N ILE A 85 -12.36 12.05 10.19
CA ILE A 85 -11.45 11.81 11.31
C ILE A 85 -11.61 12.99 12.27
N ASP A 86 -11.96 12.70 13.52
CA ASP A 86 -12.30 13.75 14.48
C ASP A 86 -11.11 14.65 14.80
N ASN A 87 -9.94 14.05 15.09
CA ASN A 87 -8.74 14.78 15.47
C ASN A 87 -7.46 14.05 15.03
N VAL A 88 -6.48 14.81 14.54
CA VAL A 88 -5.11 14.35 14.27
C VAL A 88 -4.14 15.15 15.15
N PRO A 89 -3.59 14.53 16.22
CA PRO A 89 -2.68 15.20 17.15
C PRO A 89 -1.42 15.78 16.47
N PRO A 90 -0.76 16.77 17.09
CA PRO A 90 0.47 17.36 16.54
C PRO A 90 1.57 16.30 16.43
N TYR A 91 2.36 16.37 15.35
CA TYR A 91 3.48 15.46 15.06
C TYR A 91 3.11 13.97 14.93
N THR A 92 1.82 13.65 14.70
CA THR A 92 1.34 12.27 14.54
C THR A 92 0.77 12.00 13.15
N ASN A 93 0.67 10.72 12.80
CA ASN A 93 0.04 10.25 11.58
C ASN A 93 -1.23 9.42 11.84
N VAL A 94 -2.19 9.57 10.94
CA VAL A 94 -3.36 8.68 10.82
C VAL A 94 -3.39 8.12 9.40
N SER A 95 -3.71 6.85 9.27
CA SER A 95 -3.87 6.21 7.96
C SER A 95 -5.27 5.67 7.78
N HIS A 96 -5.84 5.94 6.62
CA HIS A 96 -7.13 5.42 6.16
C HIS A 96 -6.92 4.57 4.90
N THR A 97 -7.64 3.46 4.78
CA THR A 97 -7.51 2.56 3.64
C THR A 97 -8.86 2.32 3.00
N VAL A 98 -8.90 2.42 1.67
CA VAL A 98 -10.09 2.18 0.86
C VAL A 98 -9.79 1.09 -0.14
N VAL A 99 -10.74 0.18 -0.31
CA VAL A 99 -10.66 -0.90 -1.29
C VAL A 99 -11.72 -0.68 -2.36
N VAL A 100 -11.27 -0.61 -3.60
CA VAL A 100 -12.12 -0.50 -4.78
C VAL A 100 -11.78 -1.60 -5.76
N ARG A 101 -12.75 -2.02 -6.56
CA ARG A 101 -12.54 -3.03 -7.61
C ARG A 101 -12.94 -2.46 -8.97
N PRO A 102 -12.02 -2.38 -9.94
CA PRO A 102 -12.30 -1.85 -11.26
C PRO A 102 -13.16 -2.84 -12.07
N ARG A 103 -14.12 -2.30 -12.82
CA ARG A 103 -15.02 -3.05 -13.70
C ARG A 103 -14.56 -3.11 -15.15
N LYS A 104 -13.64 -2.24 -15.55
CA LYS A 104 -13.12 -2.12 -16.90
C LYS A 104 -11.61 -2.02 -16.87
N PHE A 105 -10.97 -2.61 -17.87
CA PHE A 105 -9.55 -2.42 -18.15
C PHE A 105 -9.31 -1.14 -18.96
N GLY A 106 -8.08 -0.61 -18.91
CA GLY A 106 -7.68 0.62 -19.60
C GLY A 106 -6.85 1.54 -18.72
N TYR A 107 -6.57 2.73 -19.25
CA TYR A 107 -5.87 3.77 -18.51
C TYR A 107 -6.86 4.56 -17.66
N PHE A 108 -6.53 4.72 -16.37
CA PHE A 108 -7.32 5.48 -15.41
C PHE A 108 -6.42 6.46 -14.67
N ASN A 109 -6.93 7.67 -14.45
CA ASN A 109 -6.24 8.70 -13.71
C ASN A 109 -6.61 8.60 -12.23
N PHE A 110 -5.62 8.33 -11.39
CA PHE A 110 -5.75 8.39 -9.94
C PHE A 110 -5.32 9.79 -9.48
N THR A 111 -6.27 10.72 -9.49
CA THR A 111 -6.04 12.12 -9.11
C THR A 111 -5.79 12.26 -7.60
N SER A 112 -5.42 13.44 -7.15
CA SER A 112 -5.31 13.72 -5.71
C SER A 112 -6.67 13.64 -5.01
N ALA A 113 -6.64 13.29 -3.73
CA ALA A 113 -7.77 13.42 -2.82
C ALA A 113 -7.73 14.79 -2.14
N GLU A 114 -8.89 15.37 -1.87
CA GLU A 114 -9.04 16.62 -1.15
C GLU A 114 -9.25 16.32 0.34
N VAL A 115 -8.55 17.06 1.20
CA VAL A 115 -8.66 16.95 2.65
C VAL A 115 -9.02 18.32 3.22
N LEU A 116 -10.20 18.40 3.83
CA LEU A 116 -10.66 19.58 4.54
C LEU A 116 -10.41 19.40 6.02
N TYR A 117 -9.87 20.43 6.69
CA TYR A 117 -9.63 20.35 8.13
C TYR A 117 -9.63 21.72 8.79
N ARG A 118 -9.85 21.76 10.10
CA ARG A 118 -9.70 22.98 10.90
C ARG A 118 -8.28 23.06 11.47
N ARG A 119 -7.60 24.22 11.28
CA ARG A 119 -6.20 24.41 11.72
C ARG A 119 -6.05 24.46 13.25
N PHE A 120 -7.09 24.86 13.96
CA PHE A 120 -7.18 24.87 15.44
C PHE A 120 -8.67 24.91 15.82
N GLN A 121 -9.02 24.58 17.07
CA GLN A 121 -10.41 24.29 17.49
C GLN A 121 -11.47 25.34 17.10
N GLU A 122 -11.09 26.62 17.08
CA GLU A 122 -11.98 27.77 16.86
C GLU A 122 -11.72 28.49 15.51
N ALA A 123 -10.97 27.88 14.59
CA ALA A 123 -10.67 28.53 13.32
C ALA A 123 -11.96 28.75 12.49
N PRO A 124 -12.22 29.97 11.99
CA PRO A 124 -13.47 30.33 11.31
C PRO A 124 -13.59 29.74 9.90
N ARG A 125 -12.50 29.25 9.31
CA ARG A 125 -12.45 28.67 7.96
C ARG A 125 -11.77 27.31 7.98
N LEU A 126 -12.30 26.39 7.19
CA LEU A 126 -11.64 25.11 6.91
C LEU A 126 -10.48 25.36 5.92
N GLN A 127 -9.37 24.70 6.18
CA GLN A 127 -8.20 24.68 5.32
C GLN A 127 -8.31 23.49 4.37
N VAL A 128 -7.95 23.72 3.11
CA VAL A 128 -7.86 22.67 2.09
C VAL A 128 -6.42 22.17 2.02
N ALA A 129 -6.24 20.86 2.05
CA ALA A 129 -5.01 20.18 1.67
C ALA A 129 -5.33 19.18 0.55
N VAL A 130 -4.32 18.86 -0.26
CA VAL A 130 -4.43 17.89 -1.35
C VAL A 130 -3.41 16.79 -1.13
N SER A 131 -3.79 15.56 -1.45
CA SER A 131 -2.86 14.44 -1.39
C SER A 131 -1.88 14.45 -2.55
N SER A 132 -0.82 13.64 -2.43
CA SER A 132 -0.06 13.22 -3.61
C SER A 132 -0.95 12.60 -4.68
N GLU A 133 -0.53 12.71 -5.93
CA GLU A 133 -1.22 12.13 -7.08
C GLU A 133 -0.39 10.95 -7.60
N PRO A 134 -0.88 9.70 -7.50
CA PRO A 134 -0.22 8.54 -8.11
C PRO A 134 -0.10 8.64 -9.64
N GLY A 135 -0.99 9.39 -10.29
CA GLY A 135 -1.00 9.63 -11.73
C GLY A 135 -1.84 8.60 -12.50
N GLU A 136 -1.51 8.44 -13.78
CA GLU A 136 -2.18 7.48 -14.66
C GLU A 136 -1.69 6.06 -14.36
N GLY A 137 -2.63 5.15 -14.09
CA GLY A 137 -2.36 3.73 -13.94
C GLY A 137 -3.09 2.90 -14.98
N LEU A 138 -2.37 1.93 -15.57
CA LEU A 138 -2.94 0.95 -16.47
C LEU A 138 -3.59 -0.18 -15.66
N ILE A 139 -4.90 -0.35 -15.83
CA ILE A 139 -5.64 -1.52 -15.35
C ILE A 139 -5.62 -2.57 -16.44
N VAL A 140 -4.96 -3.70 -16.16
CA VAL A 140 -4.79 -4.82 -17.09
C VAL A 140 -6.07 -5.65 -17.11
N ALA A 141 -6.46 -6.12 -18.30
CA ALA A 141 -7.58 -7.05 -18.44
C ALA A 141 -7.28 -8.36 -17.70
N TYR A 142 -8.28 -8.90 -17.00
CA TYR A 142 -8.09 -10.11 -16.19
C TYR A 142 -7.55 -11.27 -17.00
N ARG A 143 -8.03 -11.46 -18.24
CA ARG A 143 -7.55 -12.51 -19.16
C ARG A 143 -6.06 -12.42 -19.45
N ASP A 144 -5.53 -11.22 -19.62
CA ASP A 144 -4.13 -11.04 -20.02
C ASP A 144 -3.20 -11.14 -18.81
N TYR A 145 -3.68 -10.75 -17.63
CA TYR A 145 -3.04 -11.06 -16.35
C TYR A 145 -3.01 -12.57 -16.10
N ASP A 146 -4.14 -13.26 -16.24
CA ASP A 146 -4.25 -14.70 -16.01
C ASP A 146 -3.29 -15.49 -16.93
N LYS A 147 -3.16 -15.14 -18.20
CA LYS A 147 -2.16 -15.78 -19.09
C LYS A 147 -0.71 -15.70 -18.60
N GLN A 148 -0.34 -14.63 -17.89
CA GLN A 148 1.03 -14.41 -17.43
C GLN A 148 1.28 -15.00 -16.03
N PHE A 149 0.24 -15.01 -15.18
CA PHE A 149 0.36 -15.34 -13.76
C PHE A 149 -0.46 -16.56 -13.31
N SER A 150 -1.17 -17.22 -14.22
CA SER A 150 -1.92 -18.44 -13.91
C SER A 150 -0.99 -19.57 -13.50
N SER A 151 -1.34 -20.21 -12.39
CA SER A 151 -0.62 -21.38 -11.92
C SER A 151 -1.08 -22.60 -12.73
N HIS A 152 -0.24 -23.08 -13.64
CA HIS A 152 -0.47 -24.29 -14.43
C HIS A 152 -0.39 -25.61 -13.62
N VAL A 153 -0.80 -25.60 -12.34
CA VAL A 153 -0.62 -26.72 -11.40
C VAL A 153 -1.36 -27.96 -11.88
N VAL A 154 -2.57 -27.80 -12.42
CA VAL A 154 -3.35 -28.93 -12.95
C VAL A 154 -2.68 -29.51 -14.18
N ASP A 155 -2.15 -28.67 -15.07
CA ASP A 155 -1.43 -29.10 -16.27
C ASP A 155 -0.15 -29.87 -15.89
N TRP A 156 0.60 -29.36 -14.89
CA TRP A 156 1.77 -30.05 -14.34
C TRP A 156 1.41 -31.37 -13.67
N ALA A 157 0.30 -31.43 -12.94
CA ALA A 157 -0.19 -32.66 -12.31
C ALA A 157 -0.59 -33.70 -13.37
N ALA A 158 -1.31 -33.28 -14.41
CA ALA A 158 -1.67 -34.13 -15.53
C ALA A 158 -0.41 -34.66 -16.24
N PHE A 159 0.57 -33.80 -16.51
CA PHE A 159 1.86 -34.19 -17.08
C PHE A 159 2.59 -35.23 -16.20
N ALA A 160 2.62 -35.04 -14.89
CA ALA A 160 3.21 -36.00 -13.96
C ALA A 160 2.48 -37.35 -14.05
N VAL A 161 1.14 -37.36 -14.02
CA VAL A 161 0.35 -38.59 -14.13
C VAL A 161 0.57 -39.32 -15.45
N MET A 162 0.67 -38.59 -16.57
CA MET A 162 0.87 -39.19 -17.89
C MET A 162 2.28 -39.76 -18.08
N THR A 163 3.30 -39.16 -17.44
CA THR A 163 4.69 -39.63 -17.52
C THR A 163 5.04 -40.68 -16.46
N LEU A 164 4.22 -40.85 -15.42
CA LEU A 164 4.46 -41.84 -14.38
C LEU A 164 4.52 -43.29 -14.90
N PRO A 165 3.64 -43.78 -15.80
CA PRO A 165 3.73 -45.16 -16.28
C PRO A 165 5.05 -45.47 -16.99
N SER A 166 5.54 -44.55 -17.83
CA SER A 166 6.79 -44.75 -18.57
C SER A 166 8.03 -44.71 -17.68
N LEU A 167 7.96 -44.08 -16.51
CA LEU A 167 9.03 -44.08 -15.50
C LEU A 167 8.92 -45.24 -14.51
N LEU A 168 7.71 -45.48 -13.97
CA LEU A 168 7.46 -46.47 -12.92
C LEU A 168 7.55 -47.91 -13.42
N ILE A 169 7.06 -48.22 -14.62
CA ILE A 169 7.07 -49.61 -15.11
C ILE A 169 8.51 -50.11 -15.30
N PRO A 170 9.40 -49.41 -16.04
CA PRO A 170 10.80 -49.86 -16.16
C PRO A 170 11.53 -49.88 -14.81
N PHE A 171 11.29 -48.89 -13.95
CA PHE A 171 11.88 -48.86 -12.61
C PHE A 171 11.47 -50.05 -11.76
N ALA A 172 10.18 -50.41 -11.75
CA ALA A 172 9.67 -51.56 -10.99
C ALA A 172 10.27 -52.89 -11.50
N LEU A 173 10.37 -53.05 -12.82
CA LEU A 173 11.02 -54.21 -13.43
C LEU A 173 12.50 -54.28 -13.06
N TRP A 174 13.24 -53.19 -13.18
CA TRP A 174 14.64 -53.13 -12.75
C TRP A 174 14.80 -53.42 -11.25
N TYR A 175 14.02 -52.78 -10.40
CA TYR A 175 14.10 -52.93 -8.94
C TYR A 175 13.85 -54.38 -8.52
N SER A 176 12.82 -55.01 -9.08
CA SER A 176 12.52 -56.42 -8.81
C SER A 176 13.66 -57.35 -9.24
N SER A 177 14.27 -57.11 -10.41
CA SER A 177 15.43 -57.87 -10.88
C SER A 177 16.64 -57.70 -9.98
N LYS A 178 17.01 -56.46 -9.62
CA LYS A 178 18.13 -56.13 -8.74
C LYS A 178 17.99 -56.84 -7.39
N CYS A 179 16.82 -56.73 -6.76
CA CYS A 179 16.55 -57.38 -5.47
C CYS A 179 16.67 -58.92 -5.56
N LYS A 180 16.27 -59.53 -6.69
CA LYS A 180 16.42 -60.97 -6.91
C LYS A 180 17.90 -61.38 -7.00
N TYR A 181 18.69 -60.67 -7.80
CA TYR A 181 20.12 -60.96 -7.97
C TYR A 181 20.92 -60.73 -6.67
N GLU A 182 20.62 -59.68 -5.90
CA GLU A 182 21.28 -59.44 -4.62
C GLU A 182 21.01 -60.55 -3.59
N LYS A 183 19.80 -61.11 -3.56
CA LYS A 183 19.46 -62.24 -2.69
C LYS A 183 20.23 -63.50 -3.06
N LEU A 184 20.30 -63.81 -4.37
CA LEU A 184 21.08 -64.95 -4.87
C LEU A 184 22.57 -64.80 -4.52
N LEU A 185 23.14 -63.61 -4.74
CA LEU A 185 24.54 -63.32 -4.43
C LEU A 185 24.86 -63.47 -2.93
N LYS A 186 23.92 -63.09 -2.05
CA LYS A 186 24.06 -63.27 -0.59
C LYS A 186 23.97 -64.74 -0.16
N ASN A 187 23.14 -65.54 -0.82
CA ASN A 187 23.03 -66.98 -0.51
C ASN A 187 24.27 -67.76 -0.97
N THR A 188 24.86 -67.41 -2.12
CA THR A 188 26.10 -68.05 -2.60
C THR A 188 27.32 -67.78 -1.71
N LYS A 189 27.37 -66.64 -0.99
CA LYS A 189 28.47 -66.32 -0.06
C LYS A 189 28.35 -66.96 1.32
N LYS A 190 27.25 -67.65 1.62
CA LYS A 190 27.00 -68.32 2.91
C LYS A 190 27.32 -69.83 2.92
N HIS A 191 27.72 -70.38 1.76
CA HIS A 191 28.36 -71.68 1.62
C HIS A 191 29.85 -71.49 1.39
#